data_AF-H3RCL8-F1
#
_entry.id   AF-H3RCL8-F1
#
_cell.length_a   1.000
_cell.length_b   1.000
_cell.length_c   1.000
_cell.angle_alpha   90.00
_cell.angle_beta   90.00
_cell.angle_gamma   90.00
#
_symmetry.space_group_name_H-M   'P 1'
#
loop_
_entity.id
_entity.type
_entity.pdbx_description
1 polymer ?
#
loop_
_entity_poly.entity_id
_entity_poly.type
_entity_poly.pdbx_seq_one_letter_code
_entity_poly.pdbx_strand_id
1 'polypeptide(L)' 'MSEKLRVGLIGYGFASKTFHAPLIAGTPEVELAAISSSDASKVHADWPAVQVVAEP' A
#
# COMPACT_ATOMS: atom_id res chain seq x y z
N MET A 1 -4.88 -7.81 -22.15
CA MET A 1 -5.04 -7.00 -20.93
C MET A 1 -3.67 -6.42 -20.62
N SER A 2 -3.55 -5.11 -20.41
CA SER A 2 -2.29 -4.56 -19.92
C SER A 2 -2.10 -5.01 -18.47
N GLU A 3 -0.92 -5.52 -18.14
CA GLU A 3 -0.56 -5.81 -16.76
C GLU A 3 -0.62 -4.51 -15.94
N LYS A 4 -1.23 -4.56 -14.75
CA LYS A 4 -1.29 -3.40 -13.85
C LYS A 4 0.12 -3.06 -13.35
N LEU A 5 0.40 -1.78 -13.18
CA LEU A 5 1.62 -1.34 -12.52
C LEU A 5 1.54 -1.70 -11.03
N ARG A 6 2.40 -2.60 -10.56
CA ARG A 6 2.47 -3.03 -9.17
C ARG A 6 3.37 -2.09 -8.38
N VAL A 7 2.82 -1.48 -7.32
CA VAL A 7 3.50 -0.47 -6.50
C VAL A 7 3.70 -0.99 -5.08
N GLY A 8 4.94 -0.91 -4.60
CA GLY A 8 5.29 -1.04 -3.19
C GLY A 8 5.34 0.34 -2.53
N LEU A 9 4.72 0.50 -1.38
CA LEU A 9 4.72 1.74 -0.60
C LEU A 9 5.63 1.59 0.63
N ILE A 10 6.64 2.46 0.77
CA ILE A 10 7.56 2.40 1.91
C ILE A 10 7.09 3.35 3.02
N GLY A 11 6.86 2.80 4.20
CA GLY A 11 6.37 3.51 5.37
C GLY A 11 4.86 3.74 5.35
N TYR A 12 4.24 3.64 6.53
CA TYR A 12 2.80 3.87 6.72
C TYR A 12 2.52 5.03 7.70
N GLY A 13 3.12 6.18 7.41
CA GLY A 13 2.91 7.45 8.11
C GLY A 13 1.66 8.20 7.64
N PHE A 14 1.53 9.47 8.04
CA PHE A 14 0.38 10.31 7.66
C PHE A 14 0.22 10.44 6.14
N ALA A 15 1.28 10.76 5.40
CA ALA A 15 1.19 10.93 3.95
C ALA A 15 0.82 9.62 3.23
N SER A 16 1.46 8.52 3.60
CA SER A 16 1.21 7.19 3.04
C SER A 16 -0.22 6.73 3.26
N LYS A 17 -0.73 6.86 4.49
CA LYS A 17 -2.10 6.46 4.86
C LYS A 17 -3.17 7.34 4.22
N THR A 18 -2.98 8.66 4.24
CA THR A 18 -4.04 9.61 3.84
C THR A 18 -4.08 9.87 2.34
N PHE A 19 -2.92 9.86 1.67
CA PHE A 19 -2.83 10.25 0.26
C PHE A 19 -2.35 9.11 -0.63
N HIS A 20 -1.16 8.56 -0.39
CA HIS A 20 -0.55 7.64 -1.35
C HIS A 20 -1.32 6.32 -1.49
N ALA A 21 -1.60 5.61 -0.39
CA ALA A 21 -2.31 4.34 -0.47
C ALA A 21 -3.71 4.49 -1.10
N PRO A 22 -4.55 5.47 -0.70
CA PRO A 22 -5.85 5.68 -1.35
C PRO A 22 -5.75 6.07 -2.84
N LEU A 23 -4.81 6.93 -3.21
CA LEU A 23 -4.65 7.35 -4.61
C LEU A 23 -4.13 6.22 -5.50
N ILE A 24 -3.18 5.42 -5.00
CA ILE A 24 -2.69 4.22 -5.69
C ILE A 24 -3.85 3.24 -5.92
N ALA A 25 -4.60 2.91 -4.87
CA ALA A 25 -5.73 1.98 -4.96
C ALA A 25 -6.88 2.51 -5.83
N GLY A 26 -7.07 3.82 -5.90
CA GLY A 26 -8.06 4.48 -6.74
C GLY A 26 -7.65 4.63 -8.21
N THR A 27 -6.40 4.30 -8.58
CA THR A 27 -5.91 4.45 -9.96
C THR A 27 -6.17 3.16 -10.76
N PRO A 28 -7.01 3.17 -11.81
CA PRO A 28 -7.50 1.96 -12.49
C PRO A 28 -6.44 1.00 -13.06
N GLU A 29 -5.21 1.48 -13.27
CA GLU A 29 -4.11 0.73 -13.90
C GLU A 29 -2.96 0.45 -12.93
N VAL A 30 -3.16 0.73 -11.65
CA VAL A 30 -2.15 0.56 -10.60
C VAL A 30 -2.69 -0.40 -9.53
N GLU A 31 -1.80 -1.18 -8.95
CA GLU A 31 -2.09 -2.07 -7.85
C GLU A 31 -1.16 -1.75 -6.67
N LEU A 32 -1.74 -1.49 -5.49
CA LEU A 32 -0.98 -1.43 -4.24
C LEU A 32 -0.62 -2.86 -3.82
N ALA A 33 0.56 -3.31 -4.22
CA ALA A 33 0.97 -4.70 -4.08
C ALA A 33 1.51 -5.02 -2.67
N ALA A 34 2.22 -4.07 -2.05
CA ALA A 34 2.78 -4.24 -0.72
C ALA A 34 3.00 -2.91 0.00
N ILE A 35 3.02 -2.94 1.32
CA ILE A 35 3.42 -1.81 2.16
C ILE A 35 4.55 -2.26 3.09
N SER A 36 5.69 -1.56 3.07
CA SER A 36 6.69 -1.71 4.12
C SER A 36 6.28 -0.90 5.34
N SER A 37 6.13 -1.56 6.49
CA SER A 37 5.75 -0.91 7.75
C SER A 37 6.30 -1.72 8.93
N SER A 38 6.80 -1.02 9.95
CA SER A 38 7.15 -1.62 11.23
C SER A 38 5.93 -2.04 12.07
N ASP A 39 4.74 -1.54 11.71
CA ASP A 39 3.47 -1.85 12.36
C ASP A 39 2.47 -2.36 11.31
N ALA A 40 2.32 -3.68 11.24
CA ALA A 40 1.39 -4.34 10.33
C ALA A 40 -0.07 -4.16 10.75
N SER A 41 -0.36 -4.17 12.05
CA SER A 41 -1.71 -3.98 12.59
C SER A 41 -2.30 -2.63 12.15
N LYS A 42 -1.48 -1.57 12.16
CA LYS A 42 -1.87 -0.25 11.66
C LYS A 42 -2.24 -0.25 10.17
N VAL A 43 -1.51 -1.02 9.35
CA VAL A 43 -1.81 -1.18 7.92
C VAL A 43 -3.09 -1.98 7.72
N HIS A 44 -3.21 -3.14 8.37
CA HIS A 44 -4.34 -4.06 8.20
C HIS A 44 -5.65 -3.51 8.73
N ALA A 45 -5.62 -2.52 9.63
CA ALA A 45 -6.81 -1.77 10.03
C ALA A 45 -7.47 -1.01 8.86
N ASP A 46 -6.67 -0.53 7.89
CA ASP A 46 -7.17 0.18 6.70
C ASP A 46 -7.22 -0.74 5.45
N TRP A 47 -6.25 -1.66 5.32
CA TRP A 47 -6.06 -2.53 4.15
C TRP A 47 -5.89 -4.01 4.57
N PRO A 48 -6.97 -4.72 4.92
CA PRO A 48 -6.88 -6.06 5.53
C PRO A 48 -6.15 -7.12 4.68
N ALA A 49 -6.17 -6.96 3.35
CA ALA A 49 -5.62 -7.93 2.40
C ALA A 49 -4.25 -7.53 1.83
N VAL A 50 -3.70 -6.36 2.18
CA VAL A 50 -2.41 -5.93 1.62
C VAL A 50 -1.26 -6.69 2.27
N GLN A 51 -0.27 -7.07 1.48
CA GLN A 51 0.97 -7.64 2.00
C GLN A 51 1.75 -6.57 2.77
N VAL A 52 2.14 -6.87 4.01
CA VAL A 52 3.02 -6.02 4.81
C VAL A 52 4.38 -6.67 4.92
N VAL A 53 5.44 -5.90 4.69
CA VAL A 53 6.83 -6.32 4.88
C VAL A 53 7.50 -5.45 5.95
N ALA A 54 8.25 -6.06 6.86
CA ALA A 54 8.85 -5.33 7.99
C ALA A 54 10.05 -4.47 7.55
N GLU A 55 10.75 -4.89 6.50
CA GLU A 55 11.93 -4.24 5.93
C GLU A 55 11.76 -4.08 4.41
N PRO A 56 12.24 -2.99 3.79
CA PRO A 56 12.14 -2.74 2.35
C PRO A 56 12.92 -3.73 1.49
#